data_AF-A0A8J4SAP6-F1
#
_entry.id   AF-A0A8J4SAP6-F1
#
_cell.length_a   1.000
_cell.length_b   1.000
_cell.length_c   1.000
_cell.angle_alpha   90.00
_cell.angle_beta   90.00
_cell.angle_gamma   90.00
#
_symmetry.space_group_name_H-M   'P 1'
#
loop_
_entity.id
_entity.type
_entity.pdbx_description
1 polymer ?
#
loop_
_entity_poly.entity_id
_entity_poly.type
_entity_poly.pdbx_seq_one_letter_code
_entity_poly.pdbx_strand_id
1 'polypeptide(L)'
;MSFTDIEVLPDEKGRPVATLSAEAWERLQLPYGQQYDIHLSITHQTELAAAFAIVEQMEKTLPGSEHVNLLDWYMVNRRDLPWRRHNNPYFTWVSEIMLQQTRVDTVIPYFNRFIGNFPTVQALAEAPEEDVLKNWEGLGYYSRARNLQAAARQVMELHGGEMPQDKQAVFALKGVGPYTAGAILSIAFNQPQPAVDGNVMRVLSRYFLIDEDIMKGSTRVLMEELAGELIPEGRARDFNQALMELGALVCTPKAPHCLTCPVMEHCSGRIAGRELTLPVKTKAKPPRPEQRLVAIVEGRGAHRGRVLVRQRPATGLLARMWELPHVLAAPAAAGKAAGPLADEPAMALLAGSLWAEGFAARPEGLATHAEHVFSHIVWSLQVYKCTEQDQSNELPLIAAEARAAYDAQAAAKETTAPAQELNITDAANISGLLDEQGEPLSAFATSSPAHDVMTGKGDGLTYRWIGPEDMDKMAFPNIFLKLISSYFAGAYDGVNE
;
A
#
# COMPACT_ATOMS: atom_id res chain seq x y z
N MET A 1 -1.55 41.28 13.54
CA MET A 1 -1.88 41.93 12.25
C MET A 1 -2.94 41.09 11.56
N SER A 2 -3.94 41.74 10.97
CA SER A 2 -4.92 41.13 10.07
C SER A 2 -4.55 41.46 8.62
N PHE A 3 -5.02 40.68 7.65
CA PHE A 3 -4.73 40.91 6.21
C PHE A 3 -5.14 42.31 5.70
N THR A 4 -5.98 43.05 6.43
CA THR A 4 -6.36 44.44 6.11
C THR A 4 -5.29 45.48 6.51
N ASP A 5 -4.19 45.06 7.14
CA ASP A 5 -3.12 45.95 7.57
C ASP A 5 -2.01 46.13 6.51
N ILE A 6 -2.13 45.47 5.33
CA ILE A 6 -1.14 45.50 4.24
C ILE A 6 -1.77 46.11 2.98
N GLU A 7 -1.12 47.12 2.42
CA GLU A 7 -1.47 47.78 1.16
C GLU A 7 -0.37 47.56 0.12
N VAL A 8 -0.72 47.53 -1.17
CA VAL A 8 0.24 47.36 -2.27
C VAL A 8 0.35 48.67 -3.05
N LEU A 9 1.51 49.32 -2.98
CA LEU A 9 1.80 50.57 -3.66
C LEU A 9 2.93 50.39 -4.68
N PRO A 10 2.92 51.10 -5.82
CA PRO A 10 4.02 51.06 -6.78
C PRO A 10 5.25 51.81 -6.25
N ASP A 11 6.44 51.23 -6.44
CA ASP A 11 7.72 51.93 -6.19
C ASP A 11 8.02 52.98 -7.27
N GLU A 12 9.14 53.71 -7.11
CA GLU A 12 9.60 54.74 -8.07
C GLU A 12 9.83 54.22 -9.50
N LYS A 13 9.84 52.89 -9.70
CA LYS A 13 9.98 52.21 -11.00
C LYS A 13 8.68 51.51 -11.43
N GLY A 14 7.56 51.73 -10.73
CA GLY A 14 6.24 51.19 -11.04
C GLY A 14 6.01 49.74 -10.62
N ARG A 15 6.86 49.17 -9.76
CA ARG A 15 6.75 47.77 -9.31
C ARG A 15 5.88 47.68 -8.04
N PRO A 16 4.99 46.70 -7.92
CA PRO A 16 4.14 46.55 -6.74
C PRO A 16 4.97 46.17 -5.51
N VAL A 17 4.87 46.96 -4.45
CA VAL A 17 5.54 46.74 -3.15
C VAL A 17 4.48 46.72 -2.06
N ALA A 18 4.51 45.69 -1.21
CA ALA A 18 3.63 45.60 -0.05
C ALA A 18 4.17 46.46 1.10
N THR A 19 3.32 47.29 1.69
CA THR A 19 3.63 48.15 2.85
C THR A 19 2.49 48.08 3.87
N LEU A 20 2.75 48.51 5.10
CA LEU A 20 1.71 48.61 6.13
C LEU A 20 0.81 49.82 5.83
N SER A 21 -0.52 49.67 6.03
CA SER A 21 -1.47 50.77 5.93
C SER A 21 -1.17 51.86 6.96
N ALA A 22 -1.55 53.11 6.69
CA ALA A 22 -1.32 54.24 7.59
C ALA A 22 -1.94 53.99 9.00
N GLU A 23 -3.09 53.35 9.04
CA GLU A 23 -3.80 52.97 10.27
C GLU A 23 -3.04 51.88 11.04
N ALA A 24 -2.38 50.95 10.34
CA ALA A 24 -1.54 49.93 10.96
C ALA A 24 -0.26 50.53 11.55
N TRP A 25 0.34 51.52 10.89
CA TRP A 25 1.50 52.26 11.41
C TRP A 25 1.17 53.00 12.72
N GLU A 26 0.02 53.68 12.76
CA GLU A 26 -0.39 54.46 13.93
C GLU A 26 -0.76 53.57 15.12
N ARG A 27 -1.41 52.42 14.87
CA ARG A 27 -1.74 51.43 15.90
C ARG A 27 -0.50 50.75 16.50
N LEU A 28 0.56 50.56 15.72
CA LEU A 28 1.77 49.84 16.14
C LEU A 28 2.81 50.72 16.87
N GLN A 29 2.59 52.03 16.98
CA GLN A 29 3.49 52.99 17.65
C GLN A 29 4.97 52.89 17.20
N LEU A 30 5.21 52.49 15.95
CA LEU A 30 6.56 52.47 15.39
C LEU A 30 7.00 53.90 15.03
N PRO A 31 8.27 54.30 15.25
CA PRO A 31 8.72 55.66 14.98
C PRO A 31 8.59 56.02 13.49
N TYR A 32 7.77 57.04 13.20
CA TYR A 32 7.53 57.55 11.85
C TYR A 32 8.83 58.09 11.25
N GLY A 33 9.32 57.47 10.16
CA GLY A 33 10.49 57.93 9.42
C GLY A 33 11.75 57.06 9.50
N GLN A 34 11.71 55.88 10.13
CA GLN A 34 12.73 54.85 9.89
C GLN A 34 12.33 54.01 8.66
N GLN A 35 13.05 54.17 7.55
CA GLN A 35 13.01 53.26 6.41
C GLN A 35 13.53 51.89 6.86
N TYR A 36 12.63 50.95 7.08
CA TYR A 36 12.97 49.54 7.04
C TYR A 36 12.87 49.13 5.57
N ASP A 37 14.01 48.99 4.90
CA ASP A 37 14.07 48.53 3.50
C ASP A 37 13.63 47.06 3.43
N ILE A 38 12.33 46.82 3.34
CA ILE A 38 11.76 45.53 3.01
C ILE A 38 11.69 45.44 1.48
N HIS A 39 12.83 45.20 0.85
CA HIS A 39 12.89 44.89 -0.58
C HIS A 39 12.47 43.43 -0.82
N LEU A 40 11.17 43.19 -1.01
CA LEU A 40 10.64 41.89 -1.44
C LEU A 40 10.49 41.87 -2.97
N SER A 41 11.43 41.20 -3.64
CA SER A 41 11.31 40.82 -5.05
C SER A 41 10.35 39.64 -5.16
N ILE A 42 9.19 39.84 -5.79
CA ILE A 42 8.15 38.82 -5.93
C ILE A 42 8.52 37.85 -7.06
N THR A 43 9.06 36.69 -6.69
CA THR A 43 9.09 35.46 -7.52
C THR A 43 9.15 34.24 -6.60
N HIS A 44 8.14 33.35 -6.70
CA HIS A 44 7.98 31.94 -6.28
C HIS A 44 8.69 31.31 -5.04
N GLN A 45 9.55 32.03 -4.31
CA GLN A 45 10.23 31.59 -3.07
C GLN A 45 9.78 32.38 -1.83
N THR A 46 8.93 33.41 -1.99
CA THR A 46 8.66 34.41 -0.94
C THR A 46 7.49 34.11 0.01
N GLU A 47 6.73 33.03 -0.18
CA GLU A 47 5.76 32.60 0.85
C GLU A 47 6.46 32.00 2.08
N LEU A 48 7.59 31.30 1.88
CA LEU A 48 8.45 30.77 2.95
C LEU A 48 9.13 31.90 3.74
N ALA A 49 9.67 32.92 3.06
CA ALA A 49 10.34 34.05 3.75
C ALA A 49 9.37 34.88 4.61
N ALA A 50 8.11 35.03 4.18
CA ALA A 50 7.06 35.67 4.98
C ALA A 50 6.63 34.78 6.17
N ALA A 51 6.57 33.45 5.98
CA ALA A 51 6.35 32.50 7.06
C ALA A 51 7.51 32.51 8.08
N PHE A 52 8.76 32.61 7.62
CA PHE A 52 9.96 32.77 8.45
C PHE A 52 9.94 34.04 9.28
N ALA A 53 9.53 35.18 8.71
CA ALA A 53 9.39 36.42 9.46
C ALA A 53 8.30 36.31 10.55
N ILE A 54 7.22 35.55 10.31
CA ILE A 54 6.20 35.27 11.33
C ILE A 54 6.77 34.35 12.43
N VAL A 55 7.53 33.32 12.09
CA VAL A 55 8.16 32.40 13.06
C VAL A 55 9.24 33.11 13.89
N GLU A 56 10.06 33.98 13.27
CA GLU A 56 11.05 34.79 13.98
C GLU A 56 10.39 35.83 14.92
N GLN A 57 9.22 36.36 14.55
CA GLN A 57 8.40 37.20 15.43
C GLN A 57 7.75 36.38 16.58
N MET A 58 7.46 35.09 16.37
CA MET A 58 6.89 34.19 17.38
C MET A 58 7.89 33.82 18.48
N GLU A 59 9.19 33.71 18.18
CA GLU A 59 10.22 33.44 19.22
C GLU A 59 10.55 34.66 20.08
N LYS A 60 10.41 35.88 19.53
CA LYS A 60 10.80 37.12 20.24
C LYS A 60 9.69 37.75 21.08
N THR A 61 8.45 37.25 21.00
CA THR A 61 7.29 37.90 21.65
C THR A 61 6.41 36.93 22.42
N LEU A 62 6.89 36.45 23.58
CA LEU A 62 6.16 36.53 24.87
C LEU A 62 6.75 35.58 25.94
N PRO A 63 7.47 36.11 26.95
CA PRO A 63 7.51 35.46 28.26
C PRO A 63 6.12 35.61 28.90
N GLY A 64 5.41 34.50 29.12
CA GLY A 64 4.22 34.47 29.99
C GLY A 64 2.84 34.43 29.32
N SER A 65 2.69 33.88 28.11
CA SER A 65 1.37 33.57 27.56
C SER A 65 1.00 32.10 27.82
N GLU A 66 -0.17 31.86 28.44
CA GLU A 66 -0.72 30.54 28.77
C GLU A 66 -1.23 29.77 27.52
N HIS A 67 -0.45 29.74 26.43
CA HIS A 67 -0.82 29.02 25.22
C HIS A 67 -0.29 27.59 25.25
N VAL A 68 -1.15 26.62 24.95
CA VAL A 68 -0.76 25.21 24.80
C VAL A 68 -0.01 25.06 23.47
N ASN A 69 1.32 24.96 23.52
CA ASN A 69 2.11 24.63 22.34
C ASN A 69 1.80 23.18 21.90
N LEU A 70 1.95 22.87 20.60
CA LEU A 70 1.80 21.52 20.02
C LEU A 70 2.47 20.42 20.87
N LEU A 71 3.66 20.70 21.40
CA LEU A 71 4.40 19.74 22.22
C LEU A 71 3.72 19.49 23.58
N ASP A 72 3.20 20.53 24.24
CA ASP A 72 2.49 20.39 25.51
C ASP A 72 1.20 19.61 25.32
N TRP A 73 0.45 19.92 24.25
CA TRP A 73 -0.71 19.14 23.84
C TRP A 73 -0.35 17.67 23.62
N TYR A 74 0.75 17.39 22.90
CA TYR A 74 1.17 16.02 22.63
C TYR A 74 1.54 15.26 23.92
N MET A 75 2.24 15.90 24.86
CA MET A 75 2.62 15.26 26.12
C MET A 75 1.41 14.80 26.94
N VAL A 76 0.30 15.55 26.88
CA VAL A 76 -0.95 15.23 27.59
C VAL A 76 -1.83 14.26 26.79
N ASN A 77 -1.88 14.38 25.46
CA ASN A 77 -2.88 13.72 24.62
C ASN A 77 -2.35 12.54 23.79
N ARG A 78 -1.04 12.28 23.78
CA ARG A 78 -0.46 11.16 23.03
C ARG A 78 -1.10 9.84 23.43
N ARG A 79 -1.50 9.04 22.44
CA ARG A 79 -1.96 7.67 22.70
C ARG A 79 -0.82 6.81 23.22
N ASP A 80 -1.13 5.96 24.18
CA ASP A 80 -0.27 4.86 24.62
C ASP A 80 -0.28 3.76 23.55
N LEU A 81 0.78 3.72 22.73
CA LEU A 81 0.95 2.75 21.65
C LEU A 81 2.12 1.82 21.99
N PRO A 82 2.03 0.51 21.67
CA PRO A 82 3.06 -0.46 22.06
C PRO A 82 4.49 -0.05 21.65
N TRP A 83 4.64 0.48 20.44
CA TRP A 83 5.93 0.95 19.90
C TRP A 83 6.45 2.25 20.52
N ARG A 84 5.61 3.00 21.26
CA ARG A 84 6.02 4.22 21.98
C ARG A 84 6.49 3.96 23.41
N ARG A 85 6.22 2.78 23.97
CA ARG A 85 6.56 2.44 25.36
C ARG A 85 8.05 2.25 25.60
N HIS A 86 8.79 1.92 24.55
CA HIS A 86 10.22 1.71 24.61
C HIS A 86 10.91 2.53 23.52
N ASN A 87 12.00 3.21 23.86
CA ASN A 87 12.86 3.84 22.87
C ASN A 87 13.75 2.78 22.20
N ASN A 88 13.15 1.92 21.38
CA ASN A 88 13.84 0.86 20.66
C ASN A 88 13.80 1.15 19.14
N PRO A 89 14.96 1.42 18.49
CA PRO A 89 15.02 1.71 17.07
C PRO A 89 14.43 0.63 16.16
N TYR A 90 14.60 -0.65 16.52
CA TYR A 90 14.00 -1.77 15.78
C TYR A 90 12.48 -1.75 15.88
N PHE A 91 11.92 -1.46 17.06
CA PHE A 91 10.48 -1.41 17.26
C PHE A 91 9.85 -0.23 16.51
N THR A 92 10.48 0.95 16.59
CA THR A 92 10.11 2.12 15.80
C THR A 92 10.10 1.76 14.31
N TRP A 93 11.18 1.17 13.81
CA TRP A 93 11.26 0.81 12.39
C TRP A 93 10.15 -0.16 11.96
N VAL A 94 9.93 -1.24 12.72
CA VAL A 94 8.86 -2.22 12.43
C VAL A 94 7.48 -1.55 12.43
N SER A 95 7.17 -0.71 13.43
CA SER A 95 5.89 -0.01 13.50
C SER A 95 5.70 0.94 12.33
N GLU A 96 6.74 1.69 11.94
CA GLU A 96 6.67 2.62 10.81
C GLU A 96 6.41 1.90 9.49
N ILE A 97 7.02 0.73 9.26
CA ILE A 97 6.71 -0.08 8.07
C ILE A 97 5.27 -0.61 8.12
N MET A 98 4.80 -1.08 9.27
CA MET A 98 3.42 -1.57 9.43
C MET A 98 2.38 -0.47 9.22
N LEU A 99 2.64 0.75 9.68
CA LEU A 99 1.72 1.90 9.60
C LEU A 99 1.59 2.48 8.18
N GLN A 100 2.47 2.10 7.23
CA GLN A 100 2.31 2.50 5.84
C GLN A 100 0.95 2.05 5.29
N GLN A 101 0.08 3.01 4.98
CA GLN A 101 -1.27 2.74 4.44
C GLN A 101 -2.13 1.80 5.31
N THR A 102 -1.83 1.70 6.61
CA THR A 102 -2.55 0.83 7.56
C THR A 102 -2.91 1.62 8.81
N ARG A 103 -4.12 1.42 9.35
CA ARG A 103 -4.58 2.16 10.54
C ARG A 103 -3.91 1.65 11.82
N VAL A 104 -3.72 2.56 12.79
CA VAL A 104 -3.11 2.27 14.10
C VAL A 104 -3.78 1.07 14.79
N ASP A 105 -5.11 1.09 14.93
CA ASP A 105 -5.85 0.04 15.65
C ASP A 105 -5.69 -1.34 14.99
N THR A 106 -5.55 -1.36 13.67
CA THR A 106 -5.25 -2.59 12.93
C THR A 106 -3.83 -3.06 13.19
N VAL A 107 -2.85 -2.16 13.31
CA VAL A 107 -1.43 -2.51 13.49
C VAL A 107 -1.13 -3.03 14.90
N ILE A 108 -1.78 -2.52 15.95
CA ILE A 108 -1.50 -2.89 17.35
C ILE A 108 -1.39 -4.41 17.59
N PRO A 109 -2.39 -5.25 17.26
CA PRO A 109 -2.29 -6.69 17.50
C PRO A 109 -1.20 -7.37 16.66
N TYR A 110 -0.94 -6.87 15.45
CA TYR A 110 0.11 -7.41 14.58
C TYR A 110 1.49 -7.09 15.10
N PHE A 111 1.70 -5.84 15.53
CA PHE A 111 2.97 -5.42 16.10
C PHE A 111 3.32 -6.26 17.33
N ASN A 112 2.37 -6.44 18.26
CA ASN A 112 2.59 -7.23 19.47
C ASN A 112 2.97 -8.68 19.15
N ARG A 113 2.25 -9.33 18.23
CA ARG A 113 2.56 -10.71 17.79
C ARG A 113 3.92 -10.77 17.07
N PHE A 114 4.18 -9.84 16.17
CA PHE A 114 5.39 -9.81 15.35
C PHE A 114 6.63 -9.62 16.20
N ILE A 115 6.63 -8.67 17.13
CA ILE A 115 7.75 -8.45 18.07
C ILE A 115 7.87 -9.58 19.08
N GLY A 116 6.76 -10.24 19.45
CA GLY A 116 6.81 -11.45 20.29
C GLY A 116 7.58 -12.61 19.63
N ASN A 117 7.38 -12.80 18.32
CA ASN A 117 8.05 -13.85 17.54
C ASN A 117 9.44 -13.43 17.02
N PHE A 118 9.63 -12.15 16.71
CA PHE A 118 10.86 -11.57 16.19
C PHE A 118 11.27 -10.38 17.08
N PRO A 119 11.83 -10.63 18.28
CA PRO A 119 12.11 -9.57 19.24
C PRO A 119 13.32 -8.69 18.86
N THR A 120 14.16 -9.14 17.93
CA THR A 120 15.40 -8.45 17.53
C THR A 120 15.56 -8.43 16.01
N VAL A 121 16.43 -7.54 15.52
CA VAL A 121 16.84 -7.51 14.09
C VAL A 121 17.37 -8.88 13.66
N GLN A 122 18.20 -9.51 14.49
CA GLN A 122 18.74 -10.85 14.23
C GLN A 122 17.64 -11.89 14.08
N ALA A 123 16.69 -11.95 15.03
CA ALA A 123 15.59 -12.91 14.98
C ALA A 123 14.76 -12.78 13.69
N LEU A 124 14.51 -11.54 13.23
CA LEU A 124 13.83 -11.30 11.97
C LEU A 124 14.67 -11.70 10.75
N ALA A 125 15.98 -11.39 10.76
CA ALA A 125 16.88 -11.66 9.65
C ALA A 125 17.08 -13.17 9.39
N GLU A 126 17.17 -13.95 10.48
CA GLU A 126 17.39 -15.40 10.49
C GLU A 126 16.10 -16.20 10.27
N ALA A 127 14.93 -15.62 10.53
CA ALA A 127 13.65 -16.32 10.38
C ALA A 127 13.41 -16.83 8.94
N PRO A 128 12.78 -18.00 8.77
CA PRO A 128 12.22 -18.40 7.48
C PRO A 128 11.28 -17.32 6.92
N GLU A 129 11.33 -17.05 5.61
CA GLU A 129 10.47 -16.04 4.98
C GLU A 129 8.99 -16.35 5.20
N GLU A 130 8.62 -17.63 5.18
CA GLU A 130 7.25 -18.10 5.37
C GLU A 130 6.69 -17.70 6.74
N ASP A 131 7.50 -17.80 7.81
CA ASP A 131 7.11 -17.39 9.16
C ASP A 131 6.89 -15.89 9.25
N VAL A 132 7.75 -15.10 8.58
CA VAL A 132 7.60 -13.64 8.52
C VAL A 132 6.31 -13.26 7.78
N LEU A 133 6.03 -13.91 6.65
CA LEU A 133 4.81 -13.67 5.88
C LEU A 133 3.56 -14.11 6.63
N LYS A 134 3.62 -15.23 7.37
CA LYS A 134 2.52 -15.70 8.20
C LYS A 134 2.21 -14.71 9.32
N ASN A 135 3.24 -14.18 9.97
CA ASN A 135 3.07 -13.13 10.97
C ASN A 135 2.55 -11.80 10.39
N TRP A 136 2.70 -11.58 9.08
CA TRP A 136 2.17 -10.42 8.35
C TRP A 136 0.79 -10.67 7.71
N GLU A 137 0.31 -11.91 7.69
CA GLU A 137 -0.94 -12.34 7.04
C GLU A 137 -2.12 -11.51 7.54
N GLY A 138 -2.71 -10.75 6.61
CA GLY A 138 -3.85 -9.87 6.90
C GLY A 138 -3.55 -8.37 6.90
N LEU A 139 -2.28 -7.94 7.03
CA LEU A 139 -1.91 -6.52 6.93
C LEU A 139 -1.90 -5.99 5.48
N GLY A 140 -1.81 -6.87 4.49
CA GLY A 140 -1.66 -6.49 3.09
C GLY A 140 -0.30 -5.87 2.76
N TYR A 141 -0.09 -5.58 1.47
CA TYR A 141 1.18 -5.09 0.93
C TYR A 141 2.40 -5.92 1.40
N TYR A 142 2.38 -7.22 1.13
CA TYR A 142 3.37 -8.20 1.60
C TYR A 142 4.82 -7.92 1.15
N SER A 143 5.02 -7.09 0.12
CA SER A 143 6.34 -6.57 -0.22
C SER A 143 7.00 -5.81 0.93
N ARG A 144 6.20 -5.18 1.82
CA ARG A 144 6.71 -4.52 3.03
C ARG A 144 7.40 -5.49 3.97
N ALA A 145 6.77 -6.64 4.26
CA ALA A 145 7.37 -7.68 5.11
C ALA A 145 8.69 -8.21 4.53
N ARG A 146 8.71 -8.47 3.21
CA ARG A 146 9.92 -8.95 2.53
C ARG A 146 11.03 -7.92 2.52
N ASN A 147 10.70 -6.66 2.25
CA ASN A 147 11.67 -5.58 2.26
C ASN A 147 12.21 -5.35 3.66
N LEU A 148 11.34 -5.39 4.69
CA LEU A 148 11.70 -5.32 6.09
C LEU A 148 12.68 -6.44 6.48
N GLN A 149 12.40 -7.70 6.10
CA GLN A 149 13.31 -8.81 6.36
C GLN A 149 14.64 -8.69 5.59
N ALA A 150 14.59 -8.33 4.31
CA ALA A 150 15.79 -8.11 3.51
C ALA A 150 16.66 -6.99 4.08
N ALA A 151 16.04 -5.89 4.53
CA ALA A 151 16.73 -4.82 5.23
C ALA A 151 17.25 -5.26 6.60
N ALA A 152 16.58 -6.16 7.32
CA ALA A 152 17.09 -6.69 8.58
C ALA A 152 18.38 -7.47 8.35
N ARG A 153 18.46 -8.24 7.25
CA ARG A 153 19.70 -8.89 6.81
C ARG A 153 20.78 -7.87 6.43
N GLN A 154 20.43 -6.78 5.75
CA GLN A 154 21.37 -5.69 5.48
C GLN A 154 21.91 -5.06 6.78
N VAL A 155 21.06 -4.86 7.79
CA VAL A 155 21.49 -4.33 9.09
C VAL A 155 22.41 -5.31 9.83
N MET A 156 22.15 -6.61 9.76
CA MET A 156 23.08 -7.62 10.30
C MET A 156 24.44 -7.57 9.61
N GLU A 157 24.45 -7.57 8.27
CA GLU A 157 25.66 -7.63 7.46
C GLU A 157 26.51 -6.36 7.57
N LEU A 158 25.89 -5.19 7.48
CA LEU A 158 26.60 -3.90 7.36
C LEU A 158 26.77 -3.17 8.70
N HIS A 159 25.94 -3.50 9.70
CA HIS A 159 25.86 -2.75 10.96
C HIS A 159 25.86 -3.65 12.21
N GLY A 160 26.17 -4.95 12.08
CA GLY A 160 26.28 -5.86 13.22
C GLY A 160 24.97 -6.06 13.99
N GLY A 161 23.82 -5.82 13.35
CA GLY A 161 22.50 -5.93 13.98
C GLY A 161 22.01 -4.67 14.69
N GLU A 162 22.82 -3.61 14.74
CA GLU A 162 22.42 -2.31 15.28
C GLU A 162 21.82 -1.43 14.18
N MET A 163 20.67 -0.80 14.46
CA MET A 163 20.06 0.12 13.50
C MET A 163 20.99 1.31 13.23
N PRO A 164 21.30 1.63 11.96
CA PRO A 164 22.19 2.74 11.64
C PRO A 164 21.58 4.08 12.07
N GLN A 165 22.45 4.98 12.52
CA GLN A 165 22.08 6.37 12.85
C GLN A 165 22.45 7.36 11.75
N ASP A 166 23.24 6.92 10.76
CA ASP A 166 23.57 7.75 9.61
C ASP A 166 22.40 7.80 8.62
N LYS A 167 22.12 9.00 8.10
CA LYS A 167 20.99 9.24 7.20
C LYS A 167 21.10 8.43 5.91
N GLN A 168 22.30 8.37 5.32
CA GLN A 168 22.50 7.64 4.06
C GLN A 168 22.36 6.14 4.28
N ALA A 169 22.92 5.62 5.37
CA ALA A 169 22.80 4.22 5.74
C ALA A 169 21.34 3.80 5.99
N VAL A 170 20.56 4.59 6.75
CA VAL A 170 19.12 4.32 6.97
C VAL A 170 18.35 4.36 5.65
N PHE A 171 18.61 5.37 4.81
CA PHE A 171 17.93 5.52 3.52
C PHE A 171 18.26 4.40 2.52
N ALA A 172 19.46 3.81 2.60
CA ALA A 172 19.88 2.72 1.74
C ALA A 172 19.19 1.38 2.05
N LEU A 173 18.53 1.26 3.22
CA LEU A 173 17.82 0.05 3.61
C LEU A 173 16.62 -0.21 2.68
N LYS A 174 16.46 -1.47 2.28
CA LYS A 174 15.39 -1.86 1.35
C LYS A 174 14.00 -1.54 1.94
N GLY A 175 13.20 -0.80 1.17
CA GLY A 175 11.84 -0.41 1.58
C GLY A 175 11.77 0.79 2.53
N VAL A 176 12.90 1.43 2.83
CA VAL A 176 12.95 2.69 3.57
C VAL A 176 12.97 3.86 2.57
N GLY A 177 11.91 4.67 2.59
CA GLY A 177 11.83 5.92 1.82
C GLY A 177 12.08 7.16 2.71
N PRO A 178 11.96 8.39 2.16
CA PRO A 178 12.23 9.63 2.88
C PRO A 178 11.47 9.74 4.21
N TYR A 179 10.17 9.45 4.19
CA TYR A 179 9.31 9.44 5.38
C TYR A 179 9.86 8.50 6.47
N THR A 180 10.12 7.24 6.11
CA THR A 180 10.51 6.20 7.06
C THR A 180 11.92 6.46 7.59
N ALA A 181 12.84 6.97 6.76
CA ALA A 181 14.15 7.40 7.21
C ALA A 181 14.04 8.54 8.24
N GLY A 182 13.24 9.57 7.93
CA GLY A 182 12.98 10.68 8.85
C GLY A 182 12.33 10.22 10.16
N ALA A 183 11.35 9.31 10.08
CA ALA A 183 10.69 8.74 11.26
C ALA A 183 11.67 7.95 12.13
N ILE A 184 12.50 7.06 11.57
CA ILE A 184 13.51 6.31 12.33
C ILE A 184 14.51 7.28 12.99
N LEU A 185 15.12 8.17 12.21
CA LEU A 185 16.19 9.06 12.67
C LEU A 185 15.70 10.04 13.75
N SER A 186 14.50 10.59 13.59
CA SER A 186 13.91 11.48 14.59
C SER A 186 13.35 10.71 15.78
N ILE A 187 12.52 9.70 15.59
CA ILE A 187 11.83 9.03 16.70
C ILE A 187 12.79 8.19 17.51
N ALA A 188 13.74 7.47 16.89
CA ALA A 188 14.65 6.60 17.62
C ALA A 188 15.91 7.33 18.10
N PHE A 189 16.44 8.27 17.31
CA PHE A 189 17.73 8.92 17.57
C PHE A 189 17.63 10.43 17.84
N ASN A 190 16.42 11.00 17.84
CA ASN A 190 16.15 12.43 18.09
C ASN A 190 16.91 13.37 17.14
N GLN A 191 17.26 12.90 15.94
CA GLN A 191 17.91 13.73 14.94
C GLN A 191 16.90 14.66 14.27
N PRO A 192 17.30 15.87 13.86
CA PRO A 192 16.42 16.86 13.23
C PRO A 192 16.13 16.47 11.77
N GLN A 193 15.38 15.39 11.58
CA GLN A 193 14.95 14.89 10.29
C GLN A 193 13.42 14.92 10.23
N PRO A 194 12.81 15.48 9.18
CA PRO A 194 11.36 15.56 9.05
C PRO A 194 10.75 14.19 8.73
N ALA A 195 9.59 13.89 9.32
CA ALA A 195 8.82 12.69 9.05
C ALA A 195 7.45 13.04 8.46
N VAL A 196 7.40 13.28 7.14
CA VAL A 196 6.19 13.76 6.46
C VAL A 196 5.37 12.61 5.87
N ASP A 197 4.26 12.27 6.52
CA ASP A 197 3.24 11.34 6.03
C ASP A 197 2.00 12.08 5.47
N GLY A 198 0.95 11.33 5.12
CA GLY A 198 -0.31 11.92 4.66
C GLY A 198 -1.07 12.72 5.74
N ASN A 199 -0.80 12.49 7.03
CA ASN A 199 -1.35 13.28 8.12
C ASN A 199 -0.63 14.62 8.22
N VAL A 200 0.71 14.60 8.19
CA VAL A 200 1.56 15.79 8.22
C VAL A 200 1.31 16.66 6.98
N MET A 201 1.28 16.09 5.76
CA MET A 201 0.96 16.87 4.56
C MET A 201 -0.38 17.59 4.68
N ARG A 202 -1.41 16.95 5.26
CA ARG A 202 -2.71 17.60 5.49
C ARG A 202 -2.63 18.70 6.54
N VAL A 203 -1.91 18.47 7.64
CA VAL A 203 -1.71 19.48 8.69
C VAL A 203 -1.00 20.69 8.12
N LEU A 204 0.12 20.50 7.42
CA LEU A 204 0.92 21.56 6.83
C LEU A 204 0.13 22.31 5.74
N SER A 205 -0.56 21.60 4.84
CA SER A 205 -1.40 22.24 3.83
C SER A 205 -2.44 23.16 4.45
N ARG A 206 -3.09 22.73 5.55
CA ARG A 206 -4.09 23.55 6.23
C ARG A 206 -3.44 24.67 7.03
N TYR A 207 -2.35 24.40 7.74
CA TYR A 207 -1.71 25.40 8.60
C TYR A 207 -1.14 26.56 7.77
N PHE A 208 -0.47 26.26 6.66
CA PHE A 208 0.18 27.24 5.79
C PHE A 208 -0.66 27.65 4.58
N LEU A 209 -1.87 27.12 4.41
CA LEU A 209 -2.73 27.38 3.24
C LEU A 209 -2.08 26.98 1.90
N ILE A 210 -1.36 25.86 1.88
CA ILE A 210 -0.69 25.32 0.68
C ILE A 210 -1.74 24.59 -0.16
N ASP A 211 -1.99 25.08 -1.38
CA ASP A 211 -3.02 24.57 -2.29
C ASP A 211 -2.47 23.71 -3.46
N GLU A 212 -1.16 23.45 -3.45
CA GLU A 212 -0.53 22.52 -4.36
C GLU A 212 -1.02 21.09 -4.16
N ASP A 213 -1.10 20.36 -5.26
CA ASP A 213 -1.48 18.95 -5.25
C ASP A 213 -0.43 18.08 -4.55
N ILE A 214 -0.79 17.52 -3.39
CA ILE A 214 0.10 16.68 -2.58
C ILE A 214 0.51 15.36 -3.25
N MET A 215 -0.07 15.04 -4.42
CA MET A 215 0.37 13.92 -5.25
C MET A 215 1.63 14.22 -6.07
N LYS A 216 2.04 15.50 -6.19
CA LYS A 216 3.24 15.90 -6.91
C LYS A 216 4.49 15.72 -6.06
N GLY A 217 5.55 15.19 -6.68
CA GLY A 217 6.85 15.03 -6.01
C GLY A 217 7.43 16.35 -5.52
N SER A 218 7.25 17.44 -6.26
CA SER A 218 7.71 18.79 -5.87
C SER A 218 7.04 19.28 -4.58
N THR A 219 5.74 19.03 -4.42
CA THR A 219 4.99 19.41 -3.22
C THR A 219 5.47 18.61 -2.01
N ARG A 220 5.84 17.34 -2.20
CA ARG A 220 6.43 16.55 -1.12
C ARG A 220 7.78 17.12 -0.65
N VAL A 221 8.64 17.52 -1.58
CA VAL A 221 9.94 18.15 -1.25
C VAL A 221 9.71 19.45 -0.47
N LEU A 222 8.81 20.32 -0.94
CA LEU A 222 8.42 21.55 -0.23
C LEU A 222 7.95 21.25 1.21
N MET A 223 7.10 20.25 1.39
CA MET A 223 6.58 19.87 2.71
C MET A 223 7.67 19.28 3.62
N GLU A 224 8.63 18.54 3.07
CA GLU A 224 9.77 17.98 3.81
C GLU A 224 10.74 19.09 4.26
N GLU A 225 11.03 20.07 3.40
CA GLU A 225 11.84 21.26 3.75
C GLU A 225 11.16 22.06 4.86
N LEU A 226 9.89 22.43 4.66
CA LEU A 226 9.09 23.17 5.63
C LEU A 226 8.99 22.44 6.98
N ALA A 227 8.72 21.14 6.96
CA ALA A 227 8.69 20.35 8.19
C ALA A 227 10.05 20.32 8.90
N GLY A 228 11.15 20.29 8.14
CA GLY A 228 12.50 20.31 8.68
C GLY A 228 12.82 21.61 9.43
N GLU A 229 12.40 22.75 8.88
CA GLU A 229 12.58 24.08 9.47
C GLU A 229 11.78 24.28 10.76
N LEU A 230 10.65 23.58 10.91
CA LEU A 230 9.79 23.69 12.09
C LEU A 230 10.25 22.82 13.27
N ILE A 231 11.21 21.92 13.08
CA ILE A 231 11.68 21.03 14.14
C ILE A 231 12.44 21.84 15.19
N PRO A 232 11.98 21.88 16.45
CA PRO A 232 12.72 22.56 17.50
C PRO A 232 14.00 21.80 17.84
N GLU A 233 15.06 22.52 18.16
CA GLU A 233 16.36 21.96 18.51
C GLU A 233 16.22 20.92 19.63
N GLY A 234 16.77 19.72 19.40
CA GLY A 234 16.73 18.63 20.38
C GLY A 234 15.34 18.05 20.68
N ARG A 235 14.28 18.42 19.93
CA ARG A 235 12.91 17.94 20.16
C ARG A 235 12.27 17.23 18.96
N ALA A 236 13.07 16.83 17.97
CA ALA A 236 12.60 16.19 16.73
C ALA A 236 11.69 14.97 16.96
N ARG A 237 12.03 14.12 17.94
CA ARG A 237 11.25 12.94 18.33
C ARG A 237 9.82 13.28 18.71
N ASP A 238 9.65 14.26 19.59
CA ASP A 238 8.34 14.65 20.09
C ASP A 238 7.58 15.42 19.02
N PHE A 239 8.26 16.33 18.32
CA PHE A 239 7.67 17.19 17.31
C PHE A 239 7.05 16.42 16.14
N ASN A 240 7.81 15.49 15.53
CA ASN A 240 7.30 14.69 14.42
C ASN A 240 6.11 13.83 14.86
N GLN A 241 6.18 13.22 16.03
CA GLN A 241 5.06 12.44 16.55
C GLN A 241 3.86 13.32 16.89
N ALA A 242 4.07 14.52 17.41
CA ALA A 242 3.01 15.48 17.70
C ALA A 242 2.28 15.91 16.42
N LEU A 243 2.99 16.20 15.33
CA LEU A 243 2.39 16.52 14.04
C LEU A 243 1.56 15.36 13.47
N MET A 244 2.10 14.14 13.52
CA MET A 244 1.37 12.94 13.10
C MET A 244 0.13 12.70 13.96
N GLU A 245 0.24 12.85 15.28
CA GLU A 245 -0.87 12.68 16.23
C GLU A 245 -1.95 13.75 16.04
N LEU A 246 -1.54 15.01 15.81
CA LEU A 246 -2.45 16.11 15.50
C LEU A 246 -3.25 15.81 14.24
N GLY A 247 -2.59 15.38 13.17
CA GLY A 247 -3.25 14.99 11.94
C GLY A 247 -4.19 13.80 12.13
N ALA A 248 -3.82 12.83 12.97
CA ALA A 248 -4.62 11.64 13.24
C ALA A 248 -5.89 11.92 14.08
N LEU A 249 -5.80 12.75 15.12
CA LEU A 249 -6.84 12.90 16.15
C LEU A 249 -7.66 14.19 16.03
N VAL A 250 -7.05 15.26 15.53
CA VAL A 250 -7.64 16.61 15.56
C VAL A 250 -7.88 17.10 14.13
N CYS A 251 -6.82 17.24 13.35
CA CYS A 251 -6.86 17.76 11.98
C CYS A 251 -7.26 16.64 11.00
N THR A 252 -8.44 16.04 11.20
CA THR A 252 -8.90 14.87 10.44
C THR A 252 -9.35 15.24 9.02
N PRO A 253 -9.41 14.29 8.05
CA PRO A 253 -9.72 14.60 6.66
C PRO A 253 -11.09 15.24 6.43
N LYS A 254 -12.15 14.74 7.08
CA LYS A 254 -13.54 15.12 6.79
C LYS A 254 -14.16 16.10 7.78
N ALA A 255 -13.78 15.99 9.06
CA ALA A 255 -14.38 16.77 10.15
C ALA A 255 -13.26 17.15 11.14
N PRO A 256 -12.38 18.09 10.78
CA PRO A 256 -11.31 18.51 11.68
C PRO A 256 -11.89 19.21 12.91
N HIS A 257 -11.37 18.86 14.09
CA HIS A 257 -11.77 19.46 15.37
C HIS A 257 -11.04 20.79 15.59
N CYS A 258 -11.26 21.76 14.69
CA CYS A 258 -10.52 23.02 14.68
C CYS A 258 -10.67 23.83 15.97
N LEU A 259 -11.81 23.75 16.66
CA LEU A 259 -12.06 24.47 17.92
C LEU A 259 -11.25 23.96 19.12
N THR A 260 -10.78 22.71 19.05
CA THR A 260 -9.96 22.09 20.10
C THR A 260 -8.53 21.86 19.62
N CYS A 261 -8.15 22.45 18.49
CA CYS A 261 -6.82 22.27 17.92
C CYS A 261 -5.82 23.19 18.64
N PRO A 262 -4.70 22.66 19.17
CA PRO A 262 -3.74 23.47 19.94
C PRO A 262 -3.08 24.58 19.11
N VAL A 263 -3.10 24.45 17.78
CA VAL A 263 -2.48 25.41 16.85
C VAL A 263 -3.53 26.18 16.02
N MET A 264 -4.78 26.24 16.48
CA MET A 264 -5.88 26.82 15.70
C MET A 264 -5.75 28.32 15.43
N GLU A 265 -5.12 29.06 16.34
CA GLU A 265 -5.01 30.52 16.28
C GLU A 265 -4.17 30.97 15.08
N HIS A 266 -3.21 30.15 14.66
CA HIS A 266 -2.25 30.44 13.59
C HIS A 266 -2.50 29.65 12.30
N CYS A 267 -3.57 28.85 12.25
CA CYS A 267 -3.88 28.04 11.08
C CYS A 267 -4.53 28.88 9.97
N SER A 268 -3.75 29.25 8.95
CA SER A 268 -4.21 30.07 7.81
C SER A 268 -5.38 29.45 7.05
N GLY A 269 -5.37 28.12 6.87
CA GLY A 269 -6.47 27.39 6.25
C GLY A 269 -7.77 27.46 7.04
N ARG A 270 -7.72 27.43 8.38
CA ARG A 270 -8.90 27.64 9.23
C ARG A 270 -9.39 29.08 9.14
N ILE A 271 -8.48 30.05 9.22
CA ILE A 271 -8.81 31.48 9.14
C ILE A 271 -9.51 31.79 7.80
N ALA A 272 -9.05 31.15 6.71
CA ALA A 272 -9.61 31.28 5.38
C ALA A 272 -10.84 30.38 5.11
N GLY A 273 -11.27 29.53 6.06
CA GLY A 273 -12.37 28.58 5.87
C GLY A 273 -12.10 27.48 4.81
N ARG A 274 -10.84 27.12 4.61
CA ARG A 274 -10.35 26.18 3.59
C ARG A 274 -9.99 24.80 4.14
N GLU A 275 -10.16 24.56 5.44
CA GLU A 275 -9.80 23.29 6.10
C GLU A 275 -10.50 22.06 5.50
N LEU A 276 -11.71 22.20 4.96
CA LEU A 276 -12.43 21.09 4.30
C LEU A 276 -12.03 20.87 2.83
N THR A 277 -11.38 21.86 2.23
CA THR A 277 -10.93 21.80 0.82
C THR A 277 -9.45 21.41 0.68
N LEU A 278 -8.70 21.48 1.78
CA LEU A 278 -7.28 21.16 1.85
C LEU A 278 -7.03 19.84 2.59
N PRO A 279 -6.02 19.06 2.18
CA PRO A 279 -5.10 19.31 1.05
C PRO A 279 -5.75 19.08 -0.31
N VAL A 280 -5.25 19.75 -1.35
CA VAL A 280 -5.59 19.42 -2.73
C VAL A 280 -4.94 18.09 -3.10
N LYS A 281 -5.74 17.17 -3.63
CA LYS A 281 -5.26 15.83 -4.03
C LYS A 281 -5.92 15.42 -5.34
N THR A 282 -5.11 15.17 -6.37
CA THR A 282 -5.63 14.60 -7.62
C THR A 282 -6.24 13.21 -7.37
N LYS A 283 -7.44 13.00 -7.90
CA LYS A 283 -8.15 11.71 -7.76
C LYS A 283 -7.37 10.61 -8.50
N ALA A 284 -7.14 9.50 -7.81
CA ALA A 284 -6.58 8.31 -8.43
C ALA A 284 -7.55 7.74 -9.47
N LYS A 285 -7.01 7.10 -10.52
CA LYS A 285 -7.81 6.33 -11.47
C LYS A 285 -8.52 5.18 -10.75
N PRO A 286 -9.75 4.82 -11.16
CA PRO A 286 -10.42 3.66 -10.59
C PRO A 286 -9.60 2.39 -10.84
N PRO A 287 -9.57 1.44 -9.88
CA PRO A 287 -8.87 0.18 -10.04
C PRO A 287 -9.45 -0.63 -11.22
N ARG A 288 -8.59 -1.38 -11.91
CA ARG A 288 -8.99 -2.18 -13.07
C ARG A 288 -9.77 -3.42 -12.63
N PRO A 289 -10.97 -3.70 -13.17
CA PRO A 289 -11.70 -4.92 -12.85
C PRO A 289 -11.05 -6.16 -13.50
N GLU A 290 -11.02 -7.28 -12.78
CA GLU A 290 -10.59 -8.60 -13.25
C GLU A 290 -11.62 -9.66 -12.83
N GLN A 291 -12.15 -10.39 -13.82
CA GLN A 291 -13.00 -11.56 -13.57
C GLN A 291 -12.12 -12.81 -13.47
N ARG A 292 -12.25 -13.54 -12.36
CA ARG A 292 -11.49 -14.76 -12.09
C ARG A 292 -12.42 -15.93 -11.84
N LEU A 293 -12.07 -17.07 -12.43
CA LEU A 293 -12.69 -18.37 -12.13
C LEU A 293 -11.77 -19.11 -11.19
N VAL A 294 -12.27 -19.50 -10.02
CA VAL A 294 -11.48 -20.13 -8.95
C VAL A 294 -11.96 -21.56 -8.75
N ALA A 295 -11.04 -22.51 -8.60
CA ALA A 295 -11.34 -23.90 -8.28
C ALA A 295 -11.06 -24.19 -6.81
N ILE A 296 -12.06 -24.72 -6.10
CA ILE A 296 -11.86 -25.48 -4.86
C ILE A 296 -11.81 -26.95 -5.28
N VAL A 297 -10.62 -27.51 -5.45
CA VAL A 297 -10.46 -28.91 -5.86
C VAL A 297 -10.39 -29.81 -4.63
N GLU A 298 -11.39 -30.65 -4.44
CA GLU A 298 -11.44 -31.68 -3.40
C GLU A 298 -10.63 -32.92 -3.82
N GLY A 299 -9.72 -33.34 -2.97
CA GLY A 299 -8.91 -34.53 -3.21
C GLY A 299 -9.69 -35.83 -3.04
N ARG A 300 -9.32 -36.85 -3.80
CA ARG A 300 -9.81 -38.24 -3.71
C ARG A 300 -8.68 -39.19 -3.34
N GLY A 301 -9.03 -40.44 -3.02
CA GLY A 301 -8.04 -41.47 -2.69
C GLY A 301 -7.10 -41.04 -1.56
N ALA A 302 -5.79 -40.94 -1.86
CA ALA A 302 -4.76 -40.50 -0.92
C ALA A 302 -4.91 -39.03 -0.48
N HIS A 303 -5.60 -38.19 -1.26
CA HIS A 303 -5.82 -36.77 -0.97
C HIS A 303 -7.18 -36.48 -0.33
N ARG A 304 -7.93 -37.52 0.05
CA ARG A 304 -9.28 -37.36 0.61
C ARG A 304 -9.29 -36.42 1.82
N GLY A 305 -10.21 -35.45 1.80
CA GLY A 305 -10.36 -34.44 2.86
C GLY A 305 -9.37 -33.27 2.75
N ARG A 306 -8.61 -33.18 1.66
CA ARG A 306 -7.66 -32.10 1.37
C ARG A 306 -8.11 -31.28 0.17
N VAL A 307 -7.57 -30.07 0.06
CA VAL A 307 -7.77 -29.18 -1.08
C VAL A 307 -6.48 -28.86 -1.80
N LEU A 308 -6.54 -28.71 -3.12
CA LEU A 308 -5.39 -28.31 -3.93
C LEU A 308 -5.17 -26.80 -3.82
N VAL A 309 -3.94 -26.40 -3.52
CA VAL A 309 -3.48 -25.01 -3.56
C VAL A 309 -2.21 -24.88 -4.39
N ARG A 310 -1.92 -23.68 -4.87
CA ARG A 310 -0.68 -23.35 -5.59
C ARG A 310 0.03 -22.15 -4.96
N GLN A 311 1.34 -22.13 -5.10
CA GLN A 311 2.17 -21.00 -4.70
C GLN A 311 2.39 -20.06 -5.88
N ARG A 312 2.11 -18.78 -5.66
CA ARG A 312 2.32 -17.73 -6.67
C ARG A 312 3.81 -17.55 -7.01
N PRO A 313 4.14 -17.04 -8.21
CA PRO A 313 5.52 -16.73 -8.60
C PRO A 313 6.28 -15.87 -7.59
N ALA A 314 7.61 -15.86 -7.68
CA ALA A 314 8.48 -15.06 -6.82
C ALA A 314 8.34 -13.54 -7.01
N THR A 315 7.73 -13.10 -8.11
CA THR A 315 7.53 -11.69 -8.46
C THR A 315 6.05 -11.41 -8.80
N GLY A 316 5.67 -10.13 -8.78
CA GLY A 316 4.32 -9.68 -9.11
C GLY A 316 3.35 -9.65 -7.92
N LEU A 317 2.05 -9.56 -8.24
CA LEU A 317 0.97 -9.44 -7.24
C LEU A 317 0.97 -10.66 -6.31
N LEU A 318 0.99 -10.41 -5.00
CA LEU A 318 0.93 -11.44 -3.94
C LEU A 318 2.01 -12.53 -4.10
N ALA A 319 3.20 -12.15 -4.60
CA ALA A 319 4.32 -13.06 -4.83
C ALA A 319 4.52 -14.07 -3.68
N ARG A 320 4.86 -15.32 -4.00
CA ARG A 320 5.11 -16.46 -3.07
C ARG A 320 4.00 -16.84 -2.09
N MET A 321 2.84 -16.18 -2.13
CA MET A 321 1.71 -16.58 -1.29
C MET A 321 1.00 -17.79 -1.89
N TRP A 322 0.31 -18.55 -1.03
CA TRP A 322 -0.51 -19.67 -1.46
C TRP A 322 -1.92 -19.20 -1.82
N GLU A 323 -2.52 -19.83 -2.82
CA GLU A 323 -3.86 -19.52 -3.32
C GLU A 323 -4.56 -20.77 -3.84
N LEU A 324 -5.89 -20.70 -3.96
CA LEU A 324 -6.64 -21.66 -4.76
C LEU A 324 -6.27 -21.50 -6.25
N PRO A 325 -6.21 -22.56 -7.06
CA PRO A 325 -6.02 -22.44 -8.50
C PRO A 325 -7.11 -21.55 -9.13
N HIS A 326 -6.71 -20.62 -9.99
CA HIS A 326 -7.65 -19.74 -10.70
C HIS A 326 -7.12 -19.25 -12.04
N VAL A 327 -8.05 -18.88 -12.92
CA VAL A 327 -7.77 -18.34 -14.26
C VAL A 327 -8.56 -17.05 -14.50
N LEU A 328 -8.03 -16.18 -15.35
CA LEU A 328 -8.77 -15.00 -15.83
C LEU A 328 -9.83 -15.46 -16.84
N ALA A 329 -11.08 -15.05 -16.64
CA ALA A 329 -12.19 -15.49 -17.49
C ALA A 329 -12.16 -14.89 -18.91
N ALA A 330 -11.63 -13.67 -19.04
CA ALA A 330 -11.23 -13.00 -20.28
C ALA A 330 -10.47 -11.69 -19.95
N PRO A 331 -9.59 -11.17 -20.82
CA PRO A 331 -9.10 -9.81 -20.69
C PRO A 331 -10.27 -8.83 -20.81
N ALA A 332 -10.34 -7.82 -19.93
CA ALA A 332 -11.35 -6.78 -20.03
C ALA A 332 -11.18 -6.01 -21.36
N ALA A 333 -12.10 -6.20 -22.31
CA ALA A 333 -12.14 -5.40 -23.53
C ALA A 333 -12.43 -3.93 -23.15
N ALA A 334 -11.54 -3.03 -23.56
CA ALA A 334 -11.72 -1.57 -23.51
C ALA A 334 -12.29 -1.01 -22.18
N GLY A 335 -11.78 -1.47 -21.03
CA GLY A 335 -12.04 -0.85 -19.73
C GLY A 335 -13.44 -1.08 -19.14
N LYS A 336 -14.25 -1.97 -19.71
CA LYS A 336 -15.48 -2.46 -19.08
C LYS A 336 -15.23 -3.84 -18.48
N ALA A 337 -15.66 -4.05 -17.23
CA ALA A 337 -15.67 -5.36 -16.63
C ALA A 337 -16.53 -6.28 -17.51
N ALA A 338 -15.98 -7.41 -17.98
CA ALA A 338 -16.83 -8.50 -18.43
C ALA A 338 -17.73 -8.89 -17.24
N GLY A 339 -19.01 -9.13 -17.48
CA GLY A 339 -19.90 -9.70 -16.46
C GLY A 339 -19.46 -11.13 -16.07
N PRO A 340 -20.10 -11.75 -15.08
CA PRO A 340 -19.89 -13.17 -14.82
C PRO A 340 -20.14 -13.98 -16.11
N LEU A 341 -19.28 -14.96 -16.35
CA LEU A 341 -19.49 -15.97 -17.39
C LEU A 341 -20.62 -16.91 -16.94
N ALA A 342 -21.34 -17.48 -17.90
CA ALA A 342 -22.26 -18.58 -17.60
C ALA A 342 -21.49 -19.81 -17.09
N ASP A 343 -22.16 -20.64 -16.29
CA ASP A 343 -21.53 -21.76 -15.57
C ASP A 343 -20.83 -22.76 -16.51
N GLU A 344 -21.48 -23.21 -17.59
CA GLU A 344 -20.90 -24.19 -18.52
C GLU A 344 -19.55 -23.74 -19.13
N PRO A 345 -19.45 -22.57 -19.80
CA PRO A 345 -18.17 -22.12 -20.36
C PRO A 345 -17.13 -21.80 -19.27
N ALA A 346 -17.57 -21.34 -18.09
CA ALA A 346 -16.67 -21.10 -16.96
C ALA A 346 -16.05 -22.41 -16.44
N MET A 347 -16.87 -23.44 -16.23
CA MET A 347 -16.42 -24.76 -15.82
C MET A 347 -15.49 -25.39 -16.85
N ALA A 348 -15.81 -25.29 -18.15
CA ALA A 348 -14.95 -25.81 -19.21
C ALA A 348 -13.57 -25.12 -19.24
N LEU A 349 -13.54 -23.79 -19.12
CA LEU A 349 -12.29 -23.03 -19.07
C LEU A 349 -11.45 -23.39 -17.83
N LEU A 350 -12.10 -23.53 -16.67
CA LEU A 350 -11.43 -23.88 -15.42
C LEU A 350 -10.85 -25.30 -15.47
N ALA A 351 -11.62 -26.27 -15.98
CA ALA A 351 -11.15 -27.65 -16.17
C ALA A 351 -9.96 -27.71 -17.14
N GLY A 352 -10.03 -26.99 -18.27
CA GLY A 352 -8.94 -26.90 -19.23
C GLY A 352 -7.66 -26.28 -18.63
N SER A 353 -7.81 -25.25 -17.79
CA SER A 353 -6.68 -24.62 -17.09
C SER A 353 -6.00 -25.60 -16.13
N LEU A 354 -6.77 -26.30 -15.30
CA LEU A 354 -6.25 -27.31 -14.37
C LEU A 354 -5.56 -28.46 -15.11
N TRP A 355 -6.15 -28.92 -16.22
CA TRP A 355 -5.56 -29.97 -17.05
C TRP A 355 -4.21 -29.54 -17.64
N ALA A 356 -4.10 -28.31 -18.15
CA ALA A 356 -2.84 -27.76 -18.66
C ALA A 356 -1.77 -27.63 -17.56
N GLU A 357 -2.17 -27.40 -16.31
CA GLU A 357 -1.30 -27.40 -15.13
C GLU A 357 -0.92 -28.83 -14.68
N GLY A 358 -1.59 -29.86 -15.21
CA GLY A 358 -1.32 -31.27 -14.93
C GLY A 358 -2.27 -31.91 -13.91
N PHE A 359 -3.40 -31.27 -13.61
CA PHE A 359 -4.38 -31.73 -12.63
C PHE A 359 -5.71 -32.07 -13.30
N ALA A 360 -6.11 -33.35 -13.23
CA ALA A 360 -7.42 -33.79 -13.67
C ALA A 360 -8.45 -33.49 -12.57
N ALA A 361 -9.32 -32.51 -12.81
CA ALA A 361 -10.37 -32.12 -11.88
C ALA A 361 -11.65 -31.81 -12.64
N ARG A 362 -12.78 -32.29 -12.12
CA ARG A 362 -14.11 -32.06 -12.68
C ARG A 362 -14.84 -30.99 -11.88
N PRO A 363 -15.15 -29.82 -12.47
CA PRO A 363 -16.06 -28.85 -11.85
C PRO A 363 -17.46 -29.45 -11.69
N GLU A 364 -18.08 -29.19 -10.54
CA GLU A 364 -19.41 -29.73 -10.18
C GLU A 364 -20.50 -28.66 -10.16
N GLY A 365 -20.12 -27.41 -9.86
CA GLY A 365 -21.05 -26.29 -9.84
C GLY A 365 -20.45 -25.06 -9.17
N LEU A 366 -21.14 -23.93 -9.33
CA LEU A 366 -20.80 -22.67 -8.68
C LEU A 366 -21.06 -22.78 -7.17
N ALA A 367 -20.01 -22.61 -6.37
CA ALA A 367 -20.10 -22.59 -4.91
C ALA A 367 -20.47 -21.20 -4.37
N THR A 368 -19.79 -20.14 -4.84
CA THR A 368 -20.06 -18.77 -4.39
C THR A 368 -19.47 -17.70 -5.31
N HIS A 369 -19.92 -16.47 -5.13
CA HIS A 369 -19.28 -15.27 -5.66
C HIS A 369 -18.49 -14.57 -4.55
N ALA A 370 -17.32 -14.04 -4.90
CA ALA A 370 -16.52 -13.26 -3.98
C ALA A 370 -15.95 -12.02 -4.67
N GLU A 371 -15.73 -10.95 -3.90
CA GLU A 371 -15.06 -9.74 -4.40
C GLU A 371 -13.87 -9.41 -3.52
N HIS A 372 -12.78 -8.96 -4.14
CA HIS A 372 -11.61 -8.47 -3.42
C HIS A 372 -11.01 -7.23 -4.08
N VAL A 373 -10.90 -6.15 -3.32
CA VAL A 373 -10.43 -4.84 -3.80
C VAL A 373 -8.97 -4.62 -3.42
N PHE A 374 -8.12 -4.45 -4.42
CA PHE A 374 -6.77 -3.89 -4.29
C PHE A 374 -6.77 -2.41 -4.70
N SER A 375 -5.69 -1.70 -4.41
CA SER A 375 -5.56 -0.28 -4.80
C SER A 375 -5.59 -0.04 -6.32
N HIS A 376 -5.20 -1.04 -7.12
CA HIS A 376 -5.03 -0.91 -8.57
C HIS A 376 -5.86 -1.91 -9.38
N ILE A 377 -6.44 -2.94 -8.73
CA ILE A 377 -7.24 -4.00 -9.35
C ILE A 377 -8.42 -4.34 -8.43
N VAL A 378 -9.56 -4.72 -8.99
CA VAL A 378 -10.66 -5.37 -8.26
C VAL A 378 -10.85 -6.77 -8.83
N TRP A 379 -10.73 -7.80 -7.99
CA TRP A 379 -11.09 -9.17 -8.36
C TRP A 379 -12.57 -9.40 -8.10
N SER A 380 -13.27 -9.87 -9.12
CA SER A 380 -14.58 -10.50 -9.03
C SER A 380 -14.38 -11.98 -9.31
N LEU A 381 -14.68 -12.82 -8.31
CA LEU A 381 -14.35 -14.23 -8.28
C LEU A 381 -15.64 -15.05 -8.40
N GLN A 382 -15.70 -15.92 -9.41
CA GLN A 382 -16.66 -17.02 -9.46
C GLN A 382 -15.96 -18.28 -8.96
N VAL A 383 -16.41 -18.82 -7.84
CA VAL A 383 -15.76 -19.94 -7.16
C VAL A 383 -16.53 -21.21 -7.44
N TYR A 384 -15.88 -22.19 -8.04
CA TYR A 384 -16.46 -23.49 -8.40
C TYR A 384 -15.92 -24.58 -7.49
N LYS A 385 -16.82 -25.48 -7.08
CA LYS A 385 -16.44 -26.74 -6.45
C LYS A 385 -15.98 -27.70 -7.55
N CYS A 386 -14.81 -28.31 -7.36
CA CYS A 386 -14.23 -29.26 -8.29
C CYS A 386 -13.82 -30.52 -7.52
N THR A 387 -13.87 -31.67 -8.18
CA THR A 387 -13.45 -32.93 -7.58
C THR A 387 -12.30 -33.54 -8.39
N GLU A 388 -11.25 -33.99 -7.71
CA GLU A 388 -10.14 -34.72 -8.31
C GLU A 388 -10.63 -35.93 -9.11
N GLN A 389 -10.04 -36.16 -10.27
CA GLN A 389 -10.28 -37.33 -11.10
C GLN A 389 -9.00 -38.13 -11.29
N ASP A 390 -9.15 -39.44 -11.45
CA ASP A 390 -8.05 -40.29 -11.87
C ASP A 390 -7.60 -39.88 -13.28
N GLN A 391 -6.29 -39.78 -13.50
CA GLN A 391 -5.70 -39.36 -14.79
C GLN A 391 -5.81 -40.43 -15.89
N SER A 392 -6.82 -41.31 -15.84
CA SER A 392 -7.07 -42.31 -16.87
C SER A 392 -7.74 -41.68 -18.09
N ASN A 393 -6.92 -41.21 -19.04
CA ASN A 393 -7.14 -40.99 -20.49
C ASN A 393 -8.47 -40.45 -21.08
N GLU A 394 -9.47 -40.05 -20.28
CA GLU A 394 -10.75 -39.53 -20.78
C GLU A 394 -11.00 -38.09 -20.33
N LEU A 395 -10.13 -37.17 -20.75
CA LEU A 395 -10.46 -35.75 -20.84
C LEU A 395 -9.99 -35.03 -22.15
N PRO A 396 -9.77 -35.67 -23.34
CA PRO A 396 -9.40 -34.90 -24.52
C PRO A 396 -10.56 -34.31 -25.34
N LEU A 397 -11.83 -34.67 -25.11
CA LEU A 397 -12.92 -34.26 -26.01
C LEU A 397 -13.55 -32.90 -25.63
N ILE A 398 -13.81 -32.67 -24.33
CA ILE A 398 -14.55 -31.47 -23.88
C ILE A 398 -13.69 -30.20 -23.97
N ALA A 399 -12.37 -30.29 -23.73
CA ALA A 399 -11.46 -29.16 -23.78
C ALA A 399 -11.21 -28.65 -25.22
N ALA A 400 -11.17 -29.56 -26.20
CA ALA A 400 -10.99 -29.21 -27.61
C ALA A 400 -12.23 -28.51 -28.20
N GLU A 401 -13.42 -28.98 -27.84
CA GLU A 401 -14.70 -28.39 -28.27
C GLU A 401 -14.94 -27.00 -27.64
N ALA A 402 -14.56 -26.82 -26.37
CA ALA A 402 -14.69 -25.54 -25.67
C ALA A 402 -13.72 -24.47 -26.22
N ARG A 403 -12.50 -24.86 -26.62
CA ARG A 403 -11.53 -23.93 -27.24
C ARG A 403 -12.03 -23.47 -28.62
N ALA A 404 -12.55 -24.39 -29.43
CA ALA A 404 -13.11 -24.06 -30.73
C ALA A 404 -14.35 -23.16 -30.62
N ALA A 405 -15.22 -23.38 -29.63
CA ALA A 405 -16.38 -22.53 -29.37
C ALA A 405 -15.99 -21.12 -28.87
N TYR A 406 -14.95 -21.02 -28.04
CA TYR A 406 -14.42 -19.74 -27.56
C TYR A 406 -13.77 -18.93 -28.69
N ASP A 407 -12.92 -19.56 -29.50
CA ASP A 407 -12.25 -18.91 -30.63
C ASP A 407 -13.27 -18.46 -31.69
N ALA A 408 -14.34 -19.23 -31.91
CA ALA A 408 -15.45 -18.85 -32.78
C ALA A 408 -16.26 -17.64 -32.24
N GLN A 409 -16.46 -17.54 -30.93
CA GLN A 409 -17.14 -16.39 -30.32
C GLN A 409 -16.27 -15.12 -30.29
N ALA A 410 -14.96 -15.28 -30.14
CA ALA A 410 -13.99 -14.18 -30.25
C ALA A 410 -13.94 -13.64 -31.68
N ALA A 411 -13.84 -14.52 -32.68
CA ALA A 411 -13.81 -14.16 -34.10
C ALA A 411 -15.15 -13.53 -34.59
N ALA A 412 -16.29 -13.97 -34.05
CA ALA A 412 -17.60 -13.41 -34.41
C ALA A 412 -17.80 -11.96 -33.93
N LYS A 413 -16.98 -11.46 -32.98
CA LYS A 413 -17.04 -10.07 -32.48
C LYS A 413 -16.08 -9.11 -33.19
N GLU A 414 -15.13 -9.61 -33.97
CA GLU A 414 -14.12 -8.80 -34.67
C GLU A 414 -14.57 -8.33 -36.08
N THR A 415 -15.74 -8.71 -36.58
CA THR A 415 -16.19 -8.38 -37.95
C THR A 415 -16.82 -6.99 -38.12
N THR A 416 -16.74 -6.09 -37.14
CA THR A 416 -17.19 -4.68 -37.31
C THR A 416 -16.23 -3.66 -36.71
N ALA A 417 -15.07 -3.43 -37.35
CA ALA A 417 -14.39 -2.13 -37.48
C ALA A 417 -13.06 -2.31 -38.26
N PRO A 418 -12.61 -1.32 -39.06
CA PRO A 418 -11.50 -1.50 -39.99
C PRO A 418 -10.12 -1.44 -39.28
N ALA A 419 -9.20 -2.24 -39.80
CA ALA A 419 -7.82 -2.37 -39.34
C ALA A 419 -7.03 -1.05 -39.43
N GLN A 420 -6.36 -0.69 -38.33
CA GLN A 420 -5.16 0.15 -38.34
C GLN A 420 -4.05 -0.60 -37.62
N GLU A 421 -2.95 -0.76 -38.33
CA GLU A 421 -1.75 -1.50 -37.95
C GLU A 421 -1.16 -1.01 -36.62
N LEU A 422 -0.95 -1.96 -35.70
CA LEU A 422 -0.11 -1.78 -34.52
C LEU A 422 0.98 -2.86 -34.56
N ASN A 423 2.22 -2.37 -34.55
CA ASN A 423 3.47 -3.13 -34.64
C ASN A 423 3.51 -4.32 -33.67
N ILE A 424 3.70 -5.51 -34.25
CA ILE A 424 3.93 -6.76 -33.54
C ILE A 424 5.45 -6.89 -33.31
N THR A 425 5.89 -6.73 -32.07
CA THR A 425 7.11 -7.37 -31.56
C THR A 425 6.79 -7.91 -30.18
N ASP A 426 6.35 -9.17 -30.16
CA ASP A 426 6.60 -10.22 -29.15
C ASP A 426 5.59 -11.38 -29.29
N ALA A 427 5.39 -11.84 -30.53
CA ALA A 427 4.63 -13.04 -30.87
C ALA A 427 5.55 -14.03 -31.59
N ALA A 428 6.48 -14.65 -30.85
CA ALA A 428 7.24 -15.80 -31.33
C ALA A 428 7.81 -16.60 -30.15
N ASN A 429 7.04 -17.56 -29.64
CA ASN A 429 7.49 -18.93 -29.38
C ASN A 429 6.45 -19.68 -28.54
N ILE A 430 5.40 -20.15 -29.21
CA ILE A 430 4.69 -21.36 -28.81
C ILE A 430 4.60 -22.23 -30.08
N SER A 431 5.75 -22.75 -30.48
CA SER A 431 5.86 -23.87 -31.42
C SER A 431 6.82 -24.85 -30.76
N GLY A 432 6.27 -25.88 -30.14
CA GLY A 432 7.04 -26.85 -29.37
C GLY A 432 6.14 -27.81 -28.61
N LEU A 433 5.22 -28.48 -29.31
CA LEU A 433 4.37 -29.53 -28.73
C LEU A 433 4.36 -30.82 -29.56
N LEU A 434 5.22 -30.93 -30.58
CA LEU A 434 5.41 -32.13 -31.40
C LEU A 434 6.90 -32.28 -31.69
N ASP A 435 7.41 -33.51 -31.68
CA ASP A 435 8.75 -33.81 -32.21
C ASP A 435 8.77 -33.74 -33.75
N GLU A 436 9.95 -33.92 -34.36
CA GLU A 436 10.12 -33.89 -35.83
C GLU A 436 9.31 -34.98 -36.57
N GLN A 437 8.66 -35.91 -35.84
CA GLN A 437 7.80 -36.95 -36.39
C GLN A 437 6.29 -36.74 -36.11
N GLY A 438 5.89 -35.70 -35.36
CA GLY A 438 4.48 -35.39 -35.11
C GLY A 438 3.84 -36.19 -33.98
N GLU A 439 4.62 -36.79 -33.07
CA GLU A 439 4.11 -37.47 -31.88
C GLU A 439 4.07 -36.53 -30.64
N PRO A 440 3.14 -36.73 -29.69
CA PRO A 440 3.09 -35.95 -28.46
C PRO A 440 4.27 -36.28 -27.55
N LEU A 441 4.99 -35.26 -27.08
CA LEU A 441 6.07 -35.40 -26.09
C LEU A 441 5.56 -36.09 -24.81
N SER A 442 5.99 -37.33 -24.56
CA SER A 442 5.75 -38.02 -23.29
C SER A 442 6.63 -37.39 -22.20
N ALA A 443 6.03 -36.67 -21.25
CA ALA A 443 6.79 -36.10 -20.13
C ALA A 443 6.00 -36.10 -18.81
N PHE A 444 6.53 -36.82 -17.82
CA PHE A 444 5.92 -37.06 -16.51
C PHE A 444 6.39 -36.05 -15.46
N ALA A 445 5.54 -35.81 -14.45
CA ALA A 445 5.94 -35.10 -13.23
C ALA A 445 6.72 -36.07 -12.33
N THR A 446 7.86 -35.65 -11.80
CA THR A 446 8.67 -36.46 -10.90
C THR A 446 8.24 -36.21 -9.46
N SER A 447 7.71 -37.24 -8.80
CA SER A 447 7.42 -37.24 -7.37
C SER A 447 8.67 -37.54 -6.56
N SER A 448 8.99 -36.73 -5.54
CA SER A 448 10.00 -37.05 -4.52
C SER A 448 9.29 -37.41 -3.20
N PRO A 449 9.85 -38.27 -2.32
CA PRO A 449 9.13 -38.91 -1.21
C PRO A 449 8.85 -38.01 0.02
N ALA A 450 8.86 -36.69 -0.14
CA ALA A 450 8.38 -35.74 0.87
C ALA A 450 6.96 -35.32 0.47
N HIS A 451 5.99 -36.13 0.89
CA HIS A 451 4.60 -36.14 0.42
C HIS A 451 3.96 -34.75 0.31
N ASP A 452 3.30 -34.52 -0.84
CA ASP A 452 2.36 -33.42 -1.20
C ASP A 452 2.89 -32.22 -1.99
N VAL A 453 4.19 -32.03 -2.21
CA VAL A 453 4.66 -30.92 -3.07
C VAL A 453 4.80 -31.38 -4.52
N MET A 454 4.07 -30.73 -5.43
CA MET A 454 4.05 -31.03 -6.86
C MET A 454 4.46 -29.80 -7.67
N THR A 455 5.03 -29.99 -8.85
CA THR A 455 5.32 -28.90 -9.80
C THR A 455 4.35 -28.99 -10.97
N GLY A 456 3.62 -27.91 -11.23
CA GLY A 456 2.69 -27.81 -12.35
C GLY A 456 3.43 -27.85 -13.70
N LYS A 457 2.93 -28.65 -14.64
CA LYS A 457 3.63 -28.91 -15.91
C LYS A 457 3.60 -27.72 -16.87
N GLY A 458 2.51 -26.94 -16.87
CA GLY A 458 2.29 -25.83 -17.79
C GLY A 458 2.80 -24.48 -17.28
N ASP A 459 2.87 -24.29 -15.96
CA ASP A 459 3.22 -23.02 -15.32
C ASP A 459 4.51 -23.06 -14.50
N GLY A 460 5.05 -24.27 -14.24
CA GLY A 460 6.21 -24.48 -13.38
C GLY A 460 5.99 -24.08 -11.92
N LEU A 461 4.73 -23.86 -11.51
CA LEU A 461 4.41 -23.43 -10.14
C LEU A 461 4.38 -24.60 -9.18
N THR A 462 4.52 -24.29 -7.90
CA THR A 462 4.45 -25.29 -6.83
C THR A 462 3.00 -25.47 -6.38
N TYR A 463 2.54 -26.72 -6.34
CA TYR A 463 1.21 -27.14 -5.91
C TYR A 463 1.30 -28.01 -4.66
N ARG A 464 0.25 -27.99 -3.85
CA ARG A 464 0.16 -28.82 -2.64
C ARG A 464 -1.27 -29.19 -2.29
N TRP A 465 -1.47 -30.42 -1.83
CA TRP A 465 -2.69 -30.83 -1.15
C TRP A 465 -2.59 -30.48 0.33
N ILE A 466 -3.56 -29.71 0.83
CA ILE A 466 -3.54 -29.21 2.22
C ILE A 466 -4.78 -29.62 2.99
N GLY A 467 -4.58 -29.90 4.29
CA GLY A 467 -5.66 -30.00 5.28
C GLY A 467 -5.83 -28.69 6.06
N PRO A 468 -6.86 -28.60 6.94
CA PRO A 468 -7.04 -27.46 7.84
C PRO A 468 -5.80 -27.11 8.66
N GLU A 469 -5.05 -28.13 9.11
CA GLU A 469 -3.85 -28.01 9.93
C GLU A 469 -2.65 -27.38 9.22
N ASP A 470 -2.62 -27.43 7.88
CA ASP A 470 -1.57 -26.82 7.08
C ASP A 470 -1.77 -25.31 6.92
N MET A 471 -3.02 -24.83 7.06
CA MET A 471 -3.35 -23.42 6.87
C MET A 471 -2.63 -22.49 7.86
N ASP A 472 -2.31 -23.00 9.05
CA ASP A 472 -1.57 -22.25 10.08
C ASP A 472 -0.09 -22.05 9.75
N LYS A 473 0.45 -22.85 8.82
CA LYS A 473 1.86 -22.82 8.42
C LYS A 473 2.08 -22.11 7.09
N MET A 474 1.01 -21.75 6.41
CA MET A 474 1.04 -21.21 5.05
C MET A 474 0.40 -19.84 5.03
N ALA A 475 0.98 -18.92 4.24
CA ALA A 475 0.48 -17.56 4.10
C ALA A 475 -0.43 -17.42 2.88
N PHE A 476 -1.68 -17.04 3.12
CA PHE A 476 -2.71 -16.86 2.09
C PHE A 476 -3.16 -15.40 2.02
N PRO A 477 -3.50 -14.89 0.82
CA PRO A 477 -4.29 -13.66 0.70
C PRO A 477 -5.63 -13.84 1.43
N ASN A 478 -6.11 -12.79 2.11
CA ASN A 478 -7.33 -12.83 2.93
C ASN A 478 -8.54 -13.44 2.21
N ILE A 479 -8.66 -13.21 0.89
CA ILE A 479 -9.76 -13.77 0.10
C ILE A 479 -9.69 -15.29 0.03
N PHE A 480 -8.52 -15.88 -0.26
CA PHE A 480 -8.36 -17.33 -0.33
C PHE A 480 -8.38 -17.97 1.05
N LEU A 481 -7.81 -17.32 2.07
CA LEU A 481 -7.92 -17.79 3.45
C LEU A 481 -9.39 -17.98 3.84
N LYS A 482 -10.24 -16.97 3.58
CA LYS A 482 -11.68 -17.04 3.84
C LYS A 482 -12.36 -18.15 3.04
N LEU A 483 -12.07 -18.26 1.74
CA LEU A 483 -12.69 -19.28 0.90
C LEU A 483 -12.36 -20.70 1.39
N ILE A 484 -11.10 -20.96 1.71
CA ILE A 484 -10.64 -22.27 2.18
C ILE A 484 -11.18 -22.56 3.59
N SER A 485 -11.18 -21.58 4.50
CA SER A 485 -11.76 -21.75 5.84
C SER A 485 -13.27 -22.02 5.79
N SER A 486 -14.02 -21.31 4.94
CA SER A 486 -15.45 -21.57 4.74
C SER A 486 -15.69 -22.96 4.17
N TYR A 487 -14.82 -23.43 3.26
CA TYR A 487 -14.90 -24.79 2.73
C TYR A 487 -14.74 -25.84 3.83
N PHE A 488 -13.67 -25.76 4.64
CA PHE A 488 -13.45 -26.72 5.72
C PHE A 488 -14.49 -26.63 6.85
N ALA A 489 -15.19 -25.51 6.97
CA ALA A 489 -16.33 -25.35 7.86
C ALA A 489 -17.65 -25.94 7.31
N GLY A 490 -17.65 -26.53 6.11
CA GLY A 490 -18.82 -27.14 5.47
C GLY A 490 -19.78 -26.13 4.82
N ALA A 491 -19.37 -24.87 4.63
CA ALA A 491 -20.26 -23.81 4.15
C ALA A 491 -20.72 -23.99 2.68
N TYR A 492 -20.10 -24.91 1.94
CA TYR A 492 -20.42 -25.19 0.54
C TYR A 492 -21.03 -26.59 0.33
N ASP A 493 -21.31 -27.32 1.41
CA ASP A 493 -22.01 -28.59 1.37
C ASP A 493 -23.52 -28.32 1.44
N GLY A 494 -24.15 -28.13 0.29
CA GLY A 494 -25.59 -27.83 0.24
C GLY A 494 -26.19 -27.35 -1.09
N VAL A 495 -25.44 -27.33 -2.19
CA VAL A 495 -26.01 -27.05 -3.53
C VAL A 495 -26.23 -28.38 -4.25
N ASN A 496 -27.16 -29.19 -3.74
CA ASN A 496 -27.90 -30.27 -4.41
C ASN A 496 -28.67 -31.06 -3.34
N GLU A 497 -29.83 -30.54 -2.93
CA GLU A 497 -31.00 -31.36 -2.59
C GLU A 497 -32.13 -31.02 -3.57
#